data_AF-A0A917ZNY2-F1
#
_entry.id   AF-A0A917ZNY2-F1
#
_cell.length_a   1.000
_cell.length_b   1.000
_cell.length_c   1.000
_cell.angle_alpha   90.00
_cell.angle_beta   90.00
_cell.angle_gamma   90.00
#
_symmetry.space_group_name_H-M   'P 1'
#
loop_
_entity.id
_entity.type
_entity.pdbx_description
1 polymer ?
#
loop_
_entity_poly.entity_id
_entity_poly.type
_entity_poly.pdbx_seq_one_letter_code
_entity_poly.pdbx_strand_id
1 'polypeptide(L)'
;MRRFSLLIAMLLSLPAAADQIRIDGHLFRDGDSVVKLLNEVGPPLLISIIDSRCLDRYCRYTSPAEQWTYLDDGKEIRIIVIEDTIDAIEWKFEQHSW
;
A
#
# COMPACT_ATOMS: atom_id res chain seq x y z
N MET A 1 -16.56 -45.77 26.06
CA MET A 1 -17.09 -44.56 25.40
C MET A 1 -16.69 -43.33 26.21
N ARG A 2 -15.85 -42.45 25.66
CA ARG A 2 -15.79 -41.03 26.06
C ARG A 2 -15.06 -40.27 24.95
N ARG A 3 -15.87 -39.62 24.12
CA ARG A 3 -15.43 -38.68 23.08
C ARG A 3 -14.96 -37.42 23.81
N PHE A 4 -13.68 -37.08 23.67
CA PHE A 4 -13.20 -35.73 23.94
C PHE A 4 -12.77 -35.14 22.60
N SER A 5 -13.76 -34.63 21.88
CA SER A 5 -13.55 -33.65 20.81
C SER A 5 -13.16 -32.34 21.49
N LEU A 6 -11.91 -31.91 21.34
CA LEU A 6 -11.52 -30.53 21.59
C LEU A 6 -10.94 -29.97 20.28
N LEU A 7 -11.85 -29.46 19.46
CA LEU A 7 -11.55 -28.37 18.54
C LEU A 7 -11.13 -27.18 19.40
N ILE A 8 -9.88 -26.76 19.30
CA ILE A 8 -9.50 -25.38 19.60
C ILE A 8 -8.94 -24.81 18.31
N ALA A 9 -9.78 -24.00 17.68
CA ALA A 9 -9.46 -23.18 16.53
C ALA A 9 -8.27 -22.27 16.90
N MET A 10 -7.10 -22.56 16.34
CA MET A 10 -6.05 -21.56 16.24
C MET A 10 -6.56 -20.51 15.26
N LEU A 11 -7.05 -19.42 15.85
CA LEU A 11 -7.28 -18.14 15.21
C LEU A 11 -6.03 -17.79 14.40
N LEU A 12 -6.11 -17.99 13.08
CA LEU A 12 -5.27 -17.32 12.10
C LEU A 12 -5.58 -15.83 12.22
N SER A 13 -4.95 -15.16 13.18
CA SER A 13 -4.75 -13.72 13.13
C SER A 13 -3.80 -13.46 11.97
N LEU A 14 -4.34 -13.44 10.75
CA LEU A 14 -3.68 -12.76 9.63
C LEU A 14 -3.46 -11.33 10.13
N PRO A 15 -2.21 -10.87 10.31
CA PRO A 15 -2.00 -9.45 10.49
C PRO A 15 -2.59 -8.80 9.23
N ALA A 16 -3.44 -7.77 9.41
CA ALA A 16 -3.69 -6.83 8.33
C ALA A 16 -2.28 -6.38 7.89
N ALA A 17 -1.81 -6.90 6.76
CA ALA A 17 -0.51 -6.53 6.25
C ALA A 17 -0.66 -5.06 5.90
N ALA A 18 -0.04 -4.19 6.69
CA ALA A 18 0.25 -2.84 6.21
C ALA A 18 0.96 -3.03 4.87
N ASP A 19 0.42 -2.46 3.81
CA ASP A 19 0.99 -2.60 2.48
C ASP A 19 2.42 -2.07 2.54
N GLN A 20 3.39 -2.95 2.28
CA GLN A 20 4.81 -2.63 2.35
C GLN A 20 5.51 -3.14 1.10
N ILE A 21 6.45 -2.34 0.58
CA ILE A 21 7.22 -2.70 -0.62
C ILE A 21 8.66 -2.21 -0.51
N ARG A 22 9.56 -2.88 -1.24
CA ARG A 22 10.91 -2.36 -1.49
C ARG A 22 10.96 -1.75 -2.87
N ILE A 23 11.49 -0.55 -2.98
CA ILE A 23 11.77 0.15 -4.24
C ILE A 23 13.23 0.57 -4.18
N ASP A 24 14.05 0.16 -5.15
CA ASP A 24 15.50 0.38 -5.15
C ASP A 24 16.19 -0.08 -3.85
N GLY A 25 15.67 -1.14 -3.23
CA GLY A 25 16.18 -1.68 -1.96
C GLY A 25 15.69 -0.98 -0.68
N HIS A 26 15.04 0.18 -0.77
CA HIS A 26 14.51 0.93 0.37
C HIS A 26 13.08 0.48 0.72
N LEU A 27 12.78 0.29 2.01
CA LEU A 27 11.47 -0.19 2.47
C LEU A 27 10.49 0.97 2.73
N PHE A 28 9.33 0.88 2.08
CA PHE A 28 8.21 1.81 2.23
C PHE A 28 6.97 1.09 2.73
N ARG A 29 6.14 1.81 3.49
CA ARG A 29 4.88 1.32 4.06
C ARG A 29 3.79 2.38 3.96
N ASP A 30 2.54 1.92 4.02
CA ASP A 30 1.41 2.79 4.38
C ASP A 30 1.75 3.63 5.63
N GLY A 31 1.49 4.94 5.53
CA GLY A 31 1.79 5.96 6.51
C GLY A 31 3.19 6.58 6.42
N ASP A 32 4.10 6.05 5.59
CA ASP A 32 5.40 6.70 5.36
C ASP A 32 5.21 8.06 4.68
N SER A 33 6.10 9.01 4.97
CA SER A 33 6.09 10.32 4.32
C SER A 33 6.54 10.23 2.86
N VAL A 34 5.85 10.98 2.00
CA VAL A 34 6.22 11.20 0.60
C VAL A 34 7.62 11.83 0.47
N VAL A 35 8.02 12.67 1.42
CA VAL A 35 9.36 13.27 1.43
C VAL A 35 10.45 12.20 1.58
N LYS A 36 10.21 11.17 2.41
CA LYS A 36 11.12 10.03 2.51
C LYS A 36 11.20 9.29 1.18
N LEU A 37 10.06 9.03 0.54
CA LEU A 37 10.01 8.37 -0.78
C LEU A 37 10.83 9.16 -1.81
N LEU A 38 10.58 10.45 -1.96
CA LEU A 38 11.30 11.31 -2.91
C LEU A 38 12.81 11.40 -2.64
N ASN A 39 13.23 11.42 -1.37
CA ASN A 39 14.64 11.50 -1.03
C ASN A 39 15.41 10.21 -1.33
N GLU A 40 14.76 9.06 -1.17
CA GLU A 40 15.41 7.75 -1.28
C GLU A 40 15.35 7.18 -2.70
N VAL A 41 14.22 7.38 -3.42
CA VAL A 41 14.03 6.84 -4.78
C VAL A 41 13.87 7.90 -5.87
N GLY A 42 13.76 9.18 -5.51
CA GLY A 42 13.57 10.25 -6.48
C GLY A 42 12.12 10.43 -6.95
N PRO A 43 11.90 11.29 -7.97
CA PRO A 43 10.58 11.58 -8.48
C PRO A 43 9.96 10.35 -9.21
N PRO A 44 8.64 10.17 -9.14
CA PRO A 44 7.95 9.11 -9.89
C PRO A 44 8.02 9.36 -11.39
N LEU A 45 7.83 8.30 -12.18
CA LEU A 45 7.77 8.36 -13.64
C LEU A 45 6.51 9.06 -14.13
N LEU A 46 5.39 8.85 -13.41
CA LEU A 46 4.10 9.44 -13.73
C LEU A 46 3.38 9.81 -12.44
N ILE A 47 2.70 10.94 -12.47
CA ILE A 47 1.74 11.36 -11.45
C ILE A 47 0.39 11.53 -12.14
N SER A 48 -0.64 10.88 -11.63
CA SER A 48 -2.02 11.08 -12.05
C SER A 48 -2.89 11.40 -10.85
N ILE A 49 -3.68 12.48 -10.94
CA ILE A 49 -4.71 12.77 -9.96
C ILE A 49 -5.79 11.69 -10.09
N ILE A 50 -6.16 11.08 -8.98
CA ILE A 50 -7.29 10.16 -8.88
C ILE A 50 -8.39 10.80 -8.02
N ASP A 51 -9.47 10.06 -7.77
CA ASP A 51 -10.55 10.53 -6.90
C ASP A 51 -10.09 10.75 -5.46
N SER A 52 -10.94 11.40 -4.67
CA SER A 52 -10.67 11.64 -3.26
C SER A 52 -10.72 10.35 -2.44
N ARG A 53 -9.81 10.21 -1.48
CA ARG A 53 -9.78 9.11 -0.51
C ARG A 53 -10.25 9.57 0.86
N CYS A 54 -10.71 8.64 1.70
CA CYS A 54 -11.19 8.93 3.04
C CYS A 54 -10.03 9.05 4.02
N LEU A 55 -9.98 10.15 4.78
CA LEU A 55 -8.97 10.37 5.82
C LEU A 55 -9.32 9.68 7.15
N ASP A 56 -10.60 9.34 7.35
CA ASP A 56 -11.05 8.62 8.53
C ASP A 56 -11.94 7.43 8.17
N ARG A 57 -12.10 6.51 9.12
CA ARG A 57 -12.91 5.29 8.95
C ARG A 57 -14.36 5.57 8.55
N TYR A 58 -14.88 6.75 8.88
CA TYR A 58 -16.27 7.12 8.61
C TYR A 58 -16.42 7.97 7.34
N CYS A 59 -15.33 8.22 6.61
CA CYS A 59 -15.29 9.08 5.43
C CYS A 59 -15.93 10.46 5.67
N ARG A 60 -15.78 11.03 6.87
CA ARG A 60 -16.29 12.38 7.17
C ARG A 60 -15.44 13.45 6.52
N TYR A 61 -14.18 13.12 6.25
CA TYR A 61 -13.22 13.97 5.57
C TYR A 61 -12.63 13.19 4.41
N THR A 62 -12.58 13.83 3.25
CA THR A 62 -11.90 13.32 2.07
C THR A 62 -10.84 14.31 1.63
N SER A 63 -9.78 13.79 1.02
CA SER A 63 -8.71 14.60 0.45
C SER A 63 -8.40 14.10 -0.96
N PRO A 64 -8.03 14.97 -1.91
CA PRO A 64 -7.57 14.55 -3.21
C PRO A 64 -6.42 13.55 -3.06
N ALA A 65 -6.44 12.49 -3.85
CA ALA A 65 -5.36 11.52 -3.86
C ALA A 65 -4.65 11.54 -5.21
N GLU A 66 -3.36 11.27 -5.17
CA GLU A 66 -2.50 11.15 -6.33
C GLU A 66 -2.02 9.70 -6.44
N GLN A 67 -1.93 9.19 -7.66
CA GLN A 67 -1.28 7.93 -7.96
C GLN A 67 0.08 8.22 -8.59
N TRP A 68 1.12 7.77 -7.92
CA TRP A 68 2.51 7.93 -8.32
C TRP A 68 3.05 6.59 -8.82
N THR A 69 3.53 6.56 -10.06
CA THR A 69 4.02 5.33 -10.68
C THR A 69 5.54 5.28 -10.68
N TYR A 70 6.10 4.19 -10.16
CA TYR A 70 7.51 3.82 -10.19
C TYR A 70 7.71 2.53 -11.00
N LEU A 71 8.94 2.34 -11.51
CA LEU A 71 9.41 1.08 -12.05
C LEU A 71 10.60 0.59 -11.25
N ASP A 72 10.52 -0.64 -10.76
CA ASP A 72 11.60 -1.30 -10.04
C ASP A 72 11.72 -2.75 -10.55
N ASP A 73 12.87 -3.09 -11.13
CA ASP A 73 13.17 -4.44 -11.63
C ASP A 73 12.07 -5.03 -12.56
N GLY A 74 11.53 -4.18 -13.46
CA GLY A 74 10.47 -4.56 -14.41
C GLY A 74 9.06 -4.69 -13.77
N LYS A 75 8.88 -4.24 -12.52
CA LYS A 75 7.58 -4.16 -11.85
C LYS A 75 7.07 -2.73 -11.87
N GLU A 76 5.81 -2.56 -12.26
CA GLU A 76 5.10 -1.29 -12.09
C GLU A 76 4.56 -1.23 -10.66
N ILE A 77 4.98 -0.21 -9.93
CA ILE A 77 4.58 0.06 -8.56
C ILE A 77 3.78 1.35 -8.56
N ARG A 78 2.57 1.32 -8.00
CA ARG A 78 1.69 2.47 -7.83
C ARG A 78 1.58 2.79 -6.37
N ILE A 79 1.99 4.00 -6.02
CA ILE A 79 1.89 4.55 -4.68
C ILE A 79 0.72 5.52 -4.68
N ILE A 80 -0.28 5.27 -3.85
CA ILE A 80 -1.35 6.25 -3.62
C ILE A 80 -0.87 7.20 -2.53
N VAL A 81 -0.91 8.48 -2.85
CA VAL A 81 -0.50 9.57 -1.98
C VAL A 81 -1.71 10.39 -1.60
N ILE A 82 -1.86 10.65 -0.31
CA ILE A 82 -2.79 11.65 0.21
C ILE A 82 -1.97 12.66 1.01
N GLU A 83 -2.11 13.93 0.64
CA GLU A 83 -1.32 15.02 1.21
C GLU A 83 0.19 14.67 1.11
N ASP A 84 0.86 14.52 2.25
CA ASP A 84 2.30 14.24 2.30
C ASP A 84 2.60 12.79 2.75
N THR A 85 1.63 11.89 2.65
CA THR A 85 1.71 10.50 3.15
C THR A 85 1.33 9.45 2.10
N ILE A 86 1.99 8.30 2.18
CA ILE A 86 1.62 7.09 1.43
C ILE A 86 0.35 6.51 2.08
N ASP A 87 -0.74 6.44 1.33
CA ASP A 87 -2.02 5.85 1.76
C ASP A 87 -2.12 4.37 1.37
N ALA A 88 -1.64 4.01 0.18
CA ALA A 88 -1.69 2.63 -0.29
C ALA A 88 -0.55 2.33 -1.27
N ILE A 89 -0.24 1.04 -1.41
CA ILE A 89 0.82 0.55 -2.28
C ILE A 89 0.26 -0.62 -3.10
N GLU A 90 0.21 -0.45 -4.41
CA GLU A 90 -0.23 -1.46 -5.36
C GLU A 90 0.93 -1.83 -6.30
N TRP A 91 1.04 -3.09 -6.70
CA TRP A 91 2.07 -3.51 -7.65
C TRP A 91 1.57 -4.60 -8.58
N LYS A 92 2.10 -4.63 -9.81
CA LYS A 92 1.88 -5.73 -10.74
C LYS A 92 3.15 -6.11 -11.50
N PHE A 93 3.14 -7.32 -12.02
CA PHE A 93 4.08 -7.79 -13.03
C PHE A 93 3.49 -7.55 -14.42
N GLU A 94 4.34 -7.35 -15.43
CA GLU A 94 3.94 -7.06 -16.82
C GLU A 94 2.87 -8.01 -17.41
N GLN A 95 2.67 -9.19 -16.83
CA GLN A 95 1.74 -10.22 -17.29
C GLN A 95 0.30 -10.11 -16.74
N HIS A 96 -0.06 -9.07 -15.99
CA HIS A 96 -1.42 -8.92 -15.43
C HIS A 96 -2.10 -7.60 -15.85
N SER A 97 -3.38 -7.69 -16.26
CA SER A 97 -4.25 -6.52 -16.46
C SER A 97 -4.77 -6.01 -15.13
N TRP A 98 -4.92 -4.69 -15.01
CA TRP A 98 -5.48 -4.01 -13.84
C TRP A 98 -6.95 -4.32 -13.64
#